data_AF-A0A4Y3QUK6-F1
#
_entry.id   AF-A0A4Y3QUK6-F1
#
_cell.length_a   1.000
_cell.length_b   1.000
_cell.length_c   1.000
_cell.angle_alpha   90.00
_cell.angle_beta   90.00
_cell.angle_gamma   90.00
#
_symmetry.space_group_name_H-M   'P 1'
#
loop_
_entity.id
_entity.type
_entity.pdbx_description
1 polymer ?
#
loop_
_entity_poly.entity_id
_entity_poly.type
_entity_poly.pdbx_seq_one_letter_code
_entity_poly.pdbx_strand_id
1 'polypeptide(L)'
;MDQQRRLEWVRADAEAHQKELDRQGVDWGLTVSEALDHLLAGHTGSDSEAAGGAYVAALQHIIDHNGSDPLPLGTYARPSSFFGLVDEAMRRLGVPADLLPCGFLHGLPPEFPALPQPVDGSPAIGHLPLARAKSVTDAYRAVLGRMDEDCRDEVREVVEKLEVEYEEWERAGRGTPRCRPDTLFFQIL
;
A
#
# COMPACT_ATOMS: atom_id res chain seq x y z
N MET A 1 16.32 22.19 -3.58
CA MET A 1 15.64 22.47 -4.86
C MET A 1 14.60 21.40 -5.24
N ASP A 2 14.40 20.32 -4.48
CA ASP A 2 13.55 19.19 -4.92
C ASP A 2 12.24 19.02 -4.13
N GLN A 3 12.19 19.37 -2.83
CA GLN A 3 11.01 19.17 -1.97
C GLN A 3 9.80 20.03 -2.34
N GLN A 4 10.01 21.31 -2.67
CA GLN A 4 8.90 22.21 -3.02
C GLN A 4 8.19 21.79 -4.32
N ARG A 5 8.97 21.32 -5.30
CA ARG A 5 8.44 20.80 -6.56
C ARG A 5 7.69 19.48 -6.38
N ARG A 6 8.21 18.56 -5.54
CA ARG A 6 7.48 17.34 -5.17
C ARG A 6 6.15 17.68 -4.50
N LEU A 7 6.13 18.66 -3.61
CA LEU A 7 4.90 19.10 -2.96
C LEU A 7 3.87 19.65 -3.95
N GLU A 8 4.31 20.39 -4.97
CA GLU A 8 3.44 20.85 -6.05
C GLU A 8 2.83 19.68 -6.84
N TRP A 9 3.60 18.63 -7.12
CA TRP A 9 3.09 17.42 -7.77
C TRP A 9 2.11 16.64 -6.90
N VAL A 10 2.42 16.44 -5.62
CA VAL A 10 1.51 15.80 -4.65
C VAL A 10 0.16 16.53 -4.60
N ARG A 11 0.18 17.87 -4.59
CA ARG A 11 -1.05 18.68 -4.62
C ARG A 11 -1.83 18.51 -5.92
N ALA A 12 -1.15 18.50 -7.07
CA ALA A 12 -1.80 18.28 -8.35
C ALA A 12 -2.48 16.90 -8.44
N ASP A 13 -1.83 15.86 -7.94
CA ASP A 13 -2.38 14.50 -7.93
C ASP A 13 -3.55 14.35 -6.93
N ALA A 14 -3.48 15.01 -5.77
CA ALA A 14 -4.60 15.09 -4.83
C ALA A 14 -5.83 15.75 -5.46
N GLU A 15 -5.64 16.87 -6.18
CA GLU A 15 -6.73 17.55 -6.90
C GLU A 15 -7.29 16.69 -8.04
N ALA A 16 -6.44 15.97 -8.78
CA ALA A 16 -6.87 15.07 -9.84
C ALA A 16 -7.69 13.90 -9.28
N HIS A 17 -7.25 13.32 -8.16
CA HIS A 17 -7.98 12.27 -7.46
C HIS A 17 -9.35 12.77 -6.98
N GLN A 18 -9.43 13.96 -6.37
CA GLN A 18 -10.71 14.53 -5.94
C GLN A 18 -11.69 14.68 -7.12
N LYS A 19 -11.22 15.19 -8.27
CA LYS A 19 -12.07 15.31 -9.48
C LYS A 19 -12.62 13.96 -9.96
N GLU A 20 -11.84 12.88 -9.79
CA GLU A 20 -12.29 11.54 -10.12
C GLU A 20 -13.37 11.04 -9.15
N LEU A 21 -13.21 11.28 -7.84
CA LEU A 21 -14.23 10.95 -6.84
C LEU A 21 -15.53 11.73 -7.09
N ASP A 22 -15.42 13.04 -7.40
CA ASP A 22 -16.57 13.89 -7.73
C ASP A 22 -17.32 13.34 -8.96
N ARG A 23 -16.58 12.86 -9.97
CA ARG A 23 -17.16 12.23 -11.17
C ARG A 23 -17.88 10.92 -10.86
N GLN A 24 -17.39 10.16 -9.88
CA GLN A 24 -18.01 8.93 -9.40
C GLN A 24 -19.15 9.17 -8.39
N GLY A 25 -19.31 10.41 -7.90
CA GLY A 25 -20.29 10.75 -6.87
C GLY A 25 -19.93 10.21 -5.49
N VAL A 26 -18.63 9.97 -5.23
CA VAL A 26 -18.13 9.50 -3.93
C VAL A 26 -17.87 10.70 -3.02
N ASP A 27 -18.46 10.70 -1.83
CA ASP A 27 -18.29 11.73 -0.82
C ASP A 27 -17.78 11.11 0.49
N TRP A 28 -16.59 11.53 0.92
CA TRP A 28 -15.96 11.12 2.18
C TRP A 28 -16.12 12.16 3.30
N GLY A 29 -16.85 13.25 3.05
CA GLY A 29 -17.03 14.36 3.99
C GLY A 29 -15.74 15.15 4.30
N LEU A 30 -14.68 14.88 3.55
CA LEU A 30 -13.41 15.60 3.54
C LEU A 30 -12.77 15.37 2.17
N THR A 31 -12.28 16.43 1.52
CA THR A 31 -11.60 16.26 0.22
C THR A 31 -10.20 15.69 0.40
N VAL A 32 -9.68 15.02 -0.63
CA VAL A 32 -8.29 14.53 -0.64
C VAL A 32 -7.30 15.68 -0.45
N SER A 33 -7.57 16.86 -1.02
CA SER A 33 -6.74 18.05 -0.87
C SER A 33 -6.75 18.63 0.55
N GLU A 34 -7.90 18.69 1.21
CA GLU A 34 -7.98 19.12 2.62
C GLU A 34 -7.27 18.12 3.55
N ALA A 35 -7.45 16.82 3.30
CA ALA A 35 -6.75 15.77 4.04
C ALA A 35 -5.22 15.89 3.86
N LEU A 36 -4.75 16.22 2.66
CA LEU A 36 -3.33 16.49 2.40
C LEU A 36 -2.83 17.68 3.23
N ASP A 37 -3.56 18.80 3.24
CA ASP A 37 -3.16 19.96 4.04
C ASP A 37 -3.14 19.66 5.54
N HIS A 38 -4.08 18.84 6.04
CA HIS A 38 -4.07 18.36 7.43
C HIS A 38 -2.80 17.54 7.74
N LEU A 39 -2.45 16.58 6.88
CA LEU A 39 -1.25 15.75 7.05
C LEU A 39 0.02 16.60 7.04
N LEU A 40 0.12 17.58 6.13
CA LEU A 40 1.26 18.51 6.06
C LEU A 40 1.35 19.43 7.29
N ALA A 41 0.21 19.78 7.89
CA ALA A 41 0.12 20.50 9.15
C ALA A 41 0.34 19.61 10.40
N GLY A 42 0.48 18.29 10.22
CA GLY A 42 0.79 17.34 11.27
C GLY A 42 -0.42 16.90 12.11
N HIS A 43 -1.63 16.90 11.54
CA HIS A 43 -2.83 16.42 12.24
C HIS A 43 -3.75 15.58 11.35
N THR A 44 -4.62 14.80 11.99
CA THR A 44 -5.66 13.97 11.35
C THR A 44 -7.06 14.27 11.90
N GLY A 45 -7.27 15.49 12.39
CA GLY A 45 -8.55 15.95 12.92
C GLY A 45 -9.57 16.22 11.83
N SER A 46 -10.56 15.34 11.68
CA SER A 46 -11.81 15.59 10.95
C SER A 46 -12.98 15.09 11.79
N ASP A 47 -14.10 15.81 11.74
CA ASP A 47 -15.34 15.44 12.42
C ASP A 47 -16.18 14.45 11.58
N SER A 48 -15.79 14.17 10.33
CA SER A 48 -16.47 13.20 9.46
C SER A 48 -15.99 11.78 9.74
N GLU A 49 -16.91 10.87 10.05
CA GLU A 49 -16.65 9.44 10.20
C GLU A 49 -16.19 8.78 8.88
N ALA A 50 -16.49 9.40 7.73
CA ALA A 50 -16.10 8.92 6.40
C ALA A 50 -14.73 9.44 5.92
N ALA A 51 -14.07 10.33 6.68
CA ALA A 51 -12.84 11.00 6.25
C ALA A 51 -11.63 10.07 6.07
N GLY A 52 -11.69 8.84 6.56
CA GLY A 52 -10.57 7.89 6.49
C GLY A 52 -10.09 7.63 5.06
N GLY A 53 -11.00 7.55 4.09
CA GLY A 53 -10.62 7.39 2.68
C GLY A 53 -9.78 8.55 2.15
N ALA A 54 -10.14 9.79 2.52
CA ALA A 54 -9.43 10.99 2.10
C ALA A 54 -8.00 11.04 2.68
N TYR A 55 -7.84 10.69 3.96
CA TYR A 55 -6.52 10.63 4.60
C TYR A 55 -5.62 9.56 4.00
N VAL A 56 -6.16 8.36 3.75
CA VAL A 56 -5.39 7.28 3.13
C VAL A 56 -4.97 7.67 1.71
N ALA A 57 -5.88 8.22 0.91
CA ALA A 57 -5.56 8.69 -0.44
C ALA A 57 -4.50 9.80 -0.45
N ALA A 58 -4.63 10.78 0.45
CA ALA A 58 -3.66 11.86 0.57
C ALA A 58 -2.26 11.36 0.99
N LEU A 59 -2.20 10.41 1.94
CA LEU A 59 -0.94 9.82 2.36
C LEU A 59 -0.28 8.99 1.24
N GLN A 60 -1.07 8.26 0.45
CA GLN A 60 -0.55 7.51 -0.70
C GLN A 60 0.17 8.45 -1.67
N HIS A 61 -0.43 9.59 -2.02
CA HIS A 61 0.22 10.58 -2.88
C HIS A 61 1.54 11.11 -2.29
N ILE A 62 1.61 11.32 -0.96
CA ILE A 62 2.87 11.68 -0.31
C ILE A 62 3.92 10.57 -0.47
N ILE A 63 3.54 9.31 -0.25
CA ILE A 63 4.43 8.15 -0.37
C ILE A 63 4.98 8.03 -1.80
N ASP A 64 4.11 8.14 -2.80
CA ASP A 64 4.45 7.99 -4.22
C ASP A 64 5.52 9.02 -4.65
N HIS A 65 5.41 10.26 -4.17
CA HIS A 65 6.37 11.33 -4.51
C HIS A 65 7.63 11.37 -3.63
N ASN A 66 7.73 10.52 -2.60
CA ASN A 66 8.89 10.46 -1.70
C ASN A 66 9.83 9.27 -1.94
N GLY A 67 9.69 8.59 -3.08
CA GLY A 67 10.62 7.56 -3.55
C GLY A 67 10.09 6.14 -3.46
N SER A 68 8.76 5.98 -3.41
CA SER A 68 8.10 4.72 -3.70
C SER A 68 7.46 4.84 -5.07
N ASP A 69 7.86 4.01 -6.05
CA ASP A 69 7.01 3.85 -7.22
C ASP A 69 5.76 3.05 -6.77
N PRO A 70 4.53 3.55 -6.96
CA PRO A 70 3.34 2.83 -6.54
C PRO A 70 3.23 1.51 -7.30
N LEU A 71 3.18 0.40 -6.56
CA LEU A 71 2.84 -0.90 -7.11
C LEU A 71 1.36 -1.16 -6.87
N PRO A 72 0.48 -0.95 -7.87
CA PRO A 72 -0.89 -1.38 -7.75
C PRO A 72 -0.88 -2.92 -7.67
N LEU A 73 -1.36 -3.48 -6.56
CA LEU A 73 -1.50 -4.93 -6.45
C LEU A 73 -2.67 -5.43 -7.30
N GLY A 74 -3.76 -4.66 -7.36
CA GLY A 74 -4.95 -4.95 -8.15
C GLY A 74 -6.13 -4.10 -7.67
N THR A 75 -7.29 -4.26 -8.31
CA THR A 75 -8.56 -3.70 -7.85
C THR A 75 -9.44 -4.85 -7.39
N TYR A 76 -9.83 -4.85 -6.11
CA TYR A 76 -10.56 -5.96 -5.52
C TYR A 76 -11.91 -5.47 -4.99
N ALA A 77 -12.99 -6.19 -5.29
CA ALA A 77 -14.31 -5.82 -4.78
C ALA A 77 -14.39 -5.91 -3.23
N ARG A 78 -13.63 -6.84 -2.63
CA ARG A 78 -13.51 -7.04 -1.17
C ARG A 78 -12.11 -7.55 -0.81
N PRO A 79 -11.06 -6.71 -0.85
CA PRO A 79 -9.67 -7.13 -0.68
C PRO A 79 -9.44 -7.89 0.62
N SER A 80 -9.95 -7.38 1.74
CA SER A 80 -9.78 -8.03 3.05
C SER A 80 -10.43 -9.43 3.12
N SER A 81 -11.56 -9.63 2.43
CA SER A 81 -12.19 -10.96 2.33
C SER A 81 -11.36 -11.90 1.47
N PHE A 82 -10.87 -11.41 0.32
CA PHE A 82 -10.08 -12.21 -0.60
C PHE A 82 -8.75 -12.63 0.02
N PHE A 83 -7.96 -11.67 0.52
CA PHE A 83 -6.67 -11.97 1.15
C PHE A 83 -6.83 -12.77 2.44
N GLY A 84 -7.96 -12.67 3.15
CA GLY A 84 -8.29 -13.59 4.25
C GLY A 84 -8.40 -15.05 3.82
N LEU A 85 -8.97 -15.33 2.64
CA LEU A 85 -9.04 -16.69 2.08
C LEU A 85 -7.66 -17.18 1.61
N VAL A 86 -6.87 -16.28 1.00
CA VAL A 86 -5.49 -16.57 0.59
C VAL A 86 -4.63 -16.92 1.81
N ASP A 87 -4.71 -16.13 2.88
CA ASP A 87 -4.05 -16.38 4.16
C ASP A 87 -4.36 -17.79 4.70
N GLU A 88 -5.65 -18.18 4.70
CA GLU A 88 -6.08 -19.48 5.18
C GLU A 88 -5.50 -20.62 4.32
N ALA A 89 -5.56 -20.48 2.99
CA ALA A 89 -5.01 -21.45 2.06
C ALA A 89 -3.49 -21.63 2.26
N MET A 90 -2.75 -20.53 2.35
CA MET A 90 -1.29 -20.54 2.53
C MET A 90 -0.88 -21.08 3.90
N ARG A 91 -1.63 -20.73 4.96
CA ARG A 91 -1.41 -21.27 6.30
C ARG A 91 -1.58 -22.78 6.33
N ARG A 92 -2.61 -23.32 5.67
CA ARG A 92 -2.81 -24.79 5.54
C ARG A 92 -1.66 -25.48 4.80
N LEU A 93 -1.00 -24.77 3.89
CA LEU A 93 0.15 -25.28 3.15
C LEU A 93 1.49 -25.11 3.90
N GLY A 94 1.45 -24.50 5.09
CA GLY A 94 2.60 -24.38 6.01
C GLY A 94 3.33 -23.05 5.95
N VAL A 95 2.77 -22.01 5.32
CA VAL A 95 3.37 -20.67 5.34
C VAL A 95 3.28 -20.08 6.76
N PRO A 96 4.40 -19.59 7.33
CA PRO A 96 4.42 -18.92 8.63
C PRO A 96 3.47 -17.72 8.70
N ALA A 97 2.83 -17.52 9.85
CA ALA A 97 1.81 -16.48 10.04
C ALA A 97 2.34 -15.06 9.81
N ASP A 98 3.60 -14.81 10.14
CA ASP A 98 4.26 -13.51 9.96
C ASP A 98 4.58 -13.20 8.49
N LEU A 99 4.51 -14.19 7.60
CA LEU A 99 4.74 -14.05 6.16
C LEU A 99 3.44 -14.02 5.36
N LEU A 100 2.26 -14.11 6.00
CA LEU A 100 0.99 -14.13 5.29
C LEU A 100 0.60 -12.74 4.74
N PRO A 101 -0.14 -12.67 3.60
CA PRO A 101 -0.50 -11.41 2.96
C PRO A 101 -1.17 -10.39 3.90
N CYS A 102 -2.19 -10.79 4.67
CA CYS A 102 -2.89 -9.86 5.55
C CYS A 102 -1.98 -9.21 6.61
N GLY A 103 -0.82 -9.80 6.92
CA GLY A 103 0.14 -9.26 7.87
C GLY A 103 0.93 -8.04 7.38
N PHE A 104 0.94 -7.78 6.07
CA PHE A 104 1.67 -6.65 5.48
C PHE A 104 0.86 -5.85 4.45
N LEU A 105 -0.29 -6.37 3.99
CA LEU A 105 -1.16 -5.67 3.05
C LEU A 105 -2.05 -4.60 3.68
N HIS A 106 -2.14 -4.57 5.01
CA HIS A 106 -2.97 -3.60 5.72
C HIS A 106 -2.19 -2.93 6.85
N GLY A 107 -2.17 -1.61 6.82
CA GLY A 107 -1.61 -0.77 7.87
C GLY A 107 -0.30 -0.11 7.47
N LEU A 108 0.01 0.95 8.22
CA LEU A 108 1.21 1.75 8.03
C LEU A 108 2.32 1.31 9.00
N PRO A 109 3.59 1.59 8.66
CA PRO A 109 4.69 1.45 9.61
C PRO A 109 4.46 2.29 10.89
N PRO A 110 5.02 1.89 12.05
CA PRO A 110 4.81 2.58 13.33
C PRO A 110 5.22 4.06 13.36
N GLU A 111 6.11 4.48 12.47
CA GLU A 111 6.60 5.86 12.34
C GLU A 111 5.63 6.80 11.59
N PHE A 112 4.61 6.26 10.93
CA PHE A 112 3.58 7.04 10.26
C PHE A 112 2.49 7.52 11.23
N PRO A 113 1.79 8.63 10.92
CA PRO A 113 0.68 9.09 11.73
C PRO A 113 -0.45 8.06 11.75
N ALA A 114 -1.13 7.95 12.89
CA ALA A 114 -2.36 7.18 12.98
C ALA A 114 -3.45 7.85 12.14
N LEU A 115 -3.92 7.15 11.10
CA LEU A 115 -4.98 7.63 10.22
C LEU A 115 -6.34 7.08 10.66
N PRO A 116 -7.42 7.88 10.56
CA PRO A 116 -8.78 7.36 10.57
C PRO A 116 -8.93 6.27 9.50
N GLN A 117 -9.58 5.16 9.85
CA GLN A 117 -9.78 4.05 8.93
C GLN A 117 -10.96 4.35 7.99
N PRO A 118 -10.88 4.03 6.69
CA PRO A 118 -12.05 4.07 5.83
C PRO A 118 -13.14 3.12 6.33
N VAL A 119 -14.40 3.53 6.21
CA VAL A 119 -15.56 2.77 6.70
C VAL A 119 -15.65 1.36 6.09
N ASP A 120 -15.36 1.26 4.79
CA ASP A 120 -15.42 -0.02 4.05
C ASP A 120 -14.07 -0.76 4.03
N GLY A 121 -13.06 -0.25 4.75
CA GLY A 121 -11.71 -0.82 4.77
C GLY A 121 -10.88 -0.60 3.50
N SER A 122 -11.40 0.16 2.52
CA SER A 122 -10.69 0.61 1.31
C SER A 122 -10.92 2.13 1.12
N PRO A 123 -9.95 2.89 0.59
CA PRO A 123 -8.59 2.49 0.21
C PRO A 123 -7.72 2.11 1.41
N ALA A 124 -6.75 1.22 1.21
CA ALA A 124 -5.80 0.84 2.26
C ALA A 124 -4.35 0.91 1.74
N ILE A 125 -3.44 1.25 2.66
CA ILE A 125 -1.99 1.18 2.45
C ILE A 125 -1.47 -0.05 3.20
N GLY A 126 -0.71 -0.89 2.49
CA GLY A 126 0.11 -1.93 3.08
C GLY A 126 1.59 -1.53 3.10
N HIS A 127 2.39 -2.19 3.93
CA HIS A 127 3.83 -2.01 3.95
C HIS A 127 4.58 -3.32 4.24
N LEU A 128 5.73 -3.50 3.60
CA LEU A 128 6.62 -4.63 3.86
C LEU A 128 8.07 -4.15 3.91
N PRO A 129 8.83 -4.41 4.99
CA PRO A 129 10.26 -4.18 4.98
C PRO A 129 10.93 -4.95 3.83
N LEU A 130 11.70 -4.26 2.99
CA LEU A 130 12.38 -4.83 1.81
C LEU A 130 13.26 -6.03 2.16
N ALA A 131 13.88 -6.02 3.34
CA ALA A 131 14.67 -7.14 3.85
C ALA A 131 13.84 -8.43 4.03
N ARG A 132 12.51 -8.33 4.14
CA ARG A 132 11.59 -9.48 4.24
C ARG A 132 11.02 -9.91 2.88
N ALA A 133 11.14 -9.10 1.84
CA ALA A 133 10.56 -9.40 0.51
C ALA A 133 11.01 -10.77 0.00
N LYS A 134 12.32 -11.07 0.07
CA LYS A 134 12.85 -12.38 -0.31
C LYS A 134 12.26 -13.55 0.49
N SER A 135 12.10 -13.40 1.81
CA SER A 135 11.52 -14.46 2.64
C SER A 135 10.05 -14.73 2.30
N VAL A 136 9.28 -13.67 2.01
CA VAL A 136 7.89 -13.78 1.56
C VAL A 136 7.84 -14.50 0.20
N THR A 137 8.60 -14.01 -0.78
CA THR A 137 8.70 -14.61 -2.11
C THR A 137 9.07 -16.10 -2.07
N ASP A 138 10.11 -16.46 -1.32
CA ASP A 138 10.59 -17.84 -1.23
C ASP A 138 9.53 -18.76 -0.60
N ALA A 139 8.83 -18.29 0.44
CA ALA A 139 7.74 -19.03 1.08
C ALA A 139 6.55 -19.23 0.14
N TYR A 140 6.21 -18.21 -0.65
CA TYR A 140 5.05 -18.25 -1.56
C TYR A 140 5.31 -19.17 -2.74
N ARG A 141 6.51 -19.09 -3.35
CA ARG A 141 6.95 -20.00 -4.40
C ARG A 141 6.88 -21.47 -4.00
N ALA A 142 7.25 -21.78 -2.75
CA ALA A 142 7.22 -23.15 -2.24
C ALA A 142 5.81 -23.76 -2.20
N VAL A 143 4.77 -22.93 -2.13
CA VAL A 143 3.37 -23.38 -2.02
C VAL A 143 2.54 -23.16 -3.29
N LEU A 144 2.95 -22.26 -4.21
CA LEU A 144 2.21 -21.90 -5.42
C LEU A 144 1.70 -23.11 -6.23
N GLY A 145 2.55 -24.12 -6.44
CA GLY A 145 2.19 -25.33 -7.19
C GLY A 145 1.13 -26.23 -6.52
N ARG A 146 0.80 -25.96 -5.25
CA ARG A 146 -0.16 -26.70 -4.43
C ARG A 146 -1.42 -25.89 -4.09
N MET A 147 -1.47 -24.61 -4.47
CA MET A 147 -2.63 -23.75 -4.26
C MET A 147 -3.72 -24.04 -5.29
N ASP A 148 -4.98 -23.82 -4.89
CA ASP A 148 -6.12 -23.81 -5.80
C ASP A 148 -5.96 -22.71 -6.86
N GLU A 149 -6.50 -22.96 -8.05
CA GLU A 149 -6.31 -22.10 -9.24
C GLU A 149 -6.75 -20.66 -8.98
N ASP A 150 -7.90 -20.47 -8.33
CA ASP A 150 -8.49 -19.17 -7.99
C ASP A 150 -7.60 -18.27 -7.13
N CYS A 151 -6.69 -18.86 -6.32
CA CYS A 151 -5.77 -18.09 -5.48
C CYS A 151 -4.35 -18.03 -6.08
N ARG A 152 -4.02 -18.96 -6.98
CA ARG A 152 -2.66 -19.16 -7.46
C ARG A 152 -2.18 -17.98 -8.31
N ASP A 153 -3.06 -17.45 -9.17
CA ASP A 153 -2.67 -16.38 -10.09
C ASP A 153 -2.40 -15.06 -9.35
N GLU A 154 -3.25 -14.72 -8.38
CA GLU A 154 -3.07 -13.54 -7.52
C GLU A 154 -1.79 -13.63 -6.67
N VAL A 155 -1.52 -14.80 -6.08
CA VAL A 155 -0.27 -14.99 -5.33
C VAL A 155 0.94 -14.96 -6.26
N ARG A 156 0.81 -15.43 -7.51
CA ARG A 156 1.89 -15.34 -8.51
C ARG A 156 2.20 -13.88 -8.83
N GLU A 157 1.20 -13.03 -9.04
CA GLU A 157 1.42 -11.60 -9.29
C GLU A 157 2.13 -10.93 -8.12
N VAL A 158 1.74 -11.23 -6.87
CA VAL A 158 2.42 -10.71 -5.68
C VAL A 158 3.89 -11.16 -5.64
N VAL A 159 4.15 -12.43 -5.94
CA VAL A 159 5.51 -12.99 -5.99
C VAL A 159 6.36 -12.28 -7.04
N GLU A 160 5.84 -12.09 -8.26
CA GLU A 160 6.54 -11.41 -9.35
C GLU A 160 6.88 -9.95 -9.00
N LYS A 161 5.93 -9.21 -8.43
CA LYS A 161 6.15 -7.81 -8.00
C LYS A 161 7.22 -7.72 -6.91
N LEU A 162 7.14 -8.55 -5.87
CA LEU A 162 8.11 -8.57 -4.77
C LEU A 162 9.53 -8.93 -5.24
N GLU A 163 9.66 -9.79 -6.25
CA GLU A 163 10.96 -10.16 -6.82
C GLU A 163 11.62 -9.01 -7.57
N VAL A 164 10.86 -8.35 -8.44
CA VAL A 164 11.36 -7.19 -9.19
C VAL A 164 11.91 -6.15 -8.21
N GLU A 165 11.11 -5.79 -7.21
CA GLU A 165 11.50 -4.81 -6.20
C GLU A 165 12.72 -5.24 -5.38
N TYR A 166 12.77 -6.50 -4.94
CA TYR A 166 13.90 -7.00 -4.17
C TYR A 166 15.18 -7.00 -5.02
N GLU A 167 15.10 -7.40 -6.29
CA GLU A 167 16.24 -7.37 -7.20
C GLU A 167 16.72 -5.94 -7.50
N GLU A 168 15.82 -5.01 -7.73
CA GLU A 168 16.15 -3.59 -7.91
C GLU A 168 16.80 -3.01 -6.66
N TRP A 169 16.25 -3.32 -5.48
CA TRP A 169 16.82 -2.92 -4.21
C TRP A 169 18.23 -3.52 -3.98
N GLU A 170 18.46 -4.80 -4.27
CA GLU A 170 19.78 -5.45 -4.21
C GLU A 170 20.77 -4.82 -5.18
N ARG A 171 20.34 -4.52 -6.42
CA ARG A 171 21.16 -3.84 -7.44
C ARG A 171 21.52 -2.43 -7.00
N ALA A 172 20.56 -1.66 -6.51
CA ALA A 172 20.74 -0.31 -5.97
C ALA A 172 21.61 -0.31 -4.69
N GLY A 173 21.56 -1.40 -3.92
CA GLY A 173 22.36 -1.63 -2.71
C GLY A 173 23.87 -1.69 -2.90
N ARG A 174 24.35 -1.72 -4.15
CA ARG A 174 25.78 -1.56 -4.49
C ARG A 174 26.23 -0.09 -4.49
N GLY A 175 25.33 0.85 -4.15
CA GLY A 175 25.58 2.30 -3.99
C GLY A 175 25.45 2.81 -2.54
N THR A 176 25.40 4.14 -2.37
CA THR A 176 25.47 4.83 -1.06
C THR A 176 24.28 4.51 -0.13
N PRO A 177 24.49 4.07 1.13
CA PRO A 177 23.43 3.61 2.05
C PRO A 177 22.37 4.65 2.48
N ARG A 178 22.61 5.95 2.25
CA ARG A 178 21.85 7.05 2.88
C ARG A 178 20.55 7.42 2.16
N CYS A 179 20.29 6.84 0.99
CA CYS A 179 19.11 7.09 0.16
C CYS A 179 18.48 5.76 -0.31
N ARG A 180 18.48 4.75 0.55
CA ARG A 180 17.93 3.44 0.22
C ARG A 180 16.54 3.32 0.85
N PRO A 181 15.46 3.24 0.07
CA PRO A 181 14.18 2.79 0.60
C PRO A 181 14.40 1.41 1.23
N ASP A 182 13.87 1.21 2.44
CA ASP A 182 13.93 -0.05 3.18
C ASP A 182 12.55 -0.69 3.35
N THR A 183 11.51 -0.06 2.77
CA THR A 183 10.11 -0.44 2.89
C THR A 183 9.42 -0.34 1.52
N LEU A 184 8.68 -1.38 1.17
CA LEU A 184 7.71 -1.38 0.07
C LEU A 184 6.36 -0.92 0.59
N PHE A 185 5.68 -0.08 -0.18
CA PHE A 185 4.29 0.30 0.08
C PHE A 185 3.36 -0.29 -0.99
N PHE A 186 2.19 -0.73 -0.57
CA PHE A 186 1.17 -1.30 -1.46
C PHE A 186 -0.08 -0.45 -1.38
N GLN A 187 -0.65 -0.15 -2.54
CA GLN A 187 -1.98 0.43 -2.62
C GLN A 187 -3.01 -0.66 -2.92
N ILE A 188 -4.08 -0.67 -2.14
CA ILE A 188 -5.23 -1.55 -2.32
C ILE A 188 -6.46 -0.68 -2.54
N LEU A 189 -7.11 -0.86 -3.69
CA LEU A 189 -8.30 -0.15 -4.14
C LEU A 189 -9.53 -1.07 -4.10
#